data_AF-A0A967J9J9-F1
#
_entry.id   AF-A0A967J9J9-F1
#
_cell.length_a   1.000
_cell.length_b   1.000
_cell.length_c   1.000
_cell.angle_alpha   90.00
_cell.angle_beta   90.00
_cell.angle_gamma   90.00
#
_symmetry.space_group_name_H-M   'P 1'
#
loop_
_entity.id
_entity.type
_entity.pdbx_description
1 polymer ?
#
loop_
_entity_poly.entity_id
_entity_poly.type
_entity_poly.pdbx_seq_one_letter_code
_entity_poly.pdbx_strand_id
1 'polypeptide(L)' 'VFGQNMTSLTFAASRAIAAEWRPGDSIVVTNLDHDANVTPWVRAAAEHDVAVIEVDFDTATGLLDPAAVAEAIGE' A
#
# COMPACT_ATOMS: atom_id res chain seq x y z
N VAL A 1 -18.80 -4.88 2.95
CA VAL A 1 -18.86 -4.01 4.15
C VAL A 1 -19.35 -2.65 3.70
N PHE A 2 -20.33 -2.05 4.39
CA PHE A 2 -20.74 -0.66 4.15
C PHE A 2 -20.07 0.26 5.17
N GLY A 3 -19.74 1.48 4.77
CA GLY A 3 -19.08 2.46 5.63
C GLY A 3 -19.25 3.88 5.10
N GLN A 4 -18.63 4.83 5.79
CA GLN A 4 -18.77 6.27 5.50
C GLN A 4 -18.27 6.65 4.10
N ASN A 5 -17.13 6.09 3.70
CA ASN A 5 -16.53 6.25 2.38
C ASN A 5 -15.38 5.23 2.23
N MET A 6 -14.78 5.15 1.04
CA MET A 6 -13.64 4.27 0.76
C MET A 6 -12.45 4.56 1.68
N THR A 7 -12.06 5.82 1.88
CA THR A 7 -10.91 6.18 2.72
C THR A 7 -11.05 5.66 4.16
N SER A 8 -12.20 5.88 4.79
CA SER A 8 -12.47 5.38 6.15
C SER A 8 -12.46 3.85 6.21
N LEU A 9 -12.93 3.18 5.15
CA LEU A 9 -12.89 1.73 5.04
C LEU A 9 -11.45 1.22 4.87
N THR A 10 -10.60 1.88 4.07
CA THR A 10 -9.19 1.49 3.90
C THR A 10 -8.40 1.68 5.20
N PHE A 11 -8.69 2.72 5.99
CA PHE A 11 -8.13 2.86 7.35
C PHE A 11 -8.57 1.74 8.30
N ALA A 12 -9.82 1.28 8.20
CA ALA A 12 -10.28 0.15 9.01
C ALA A 12 -9.62 -1.17 8.56
N ALA A 13 -9.52 -1.39 7.25
CA ALA A 13 -8.92 -2.58 6.66
C ALA A 13 -7.42 -2.70 6.96
N SER A 14 -6.65 -1.63 6.71
CA SER A 14 -5.20 -1.59 7.00
C SER A 14 -4.90 -1.94 8.46
N ARG A 15 -5.61 -1.34 9.43
CA ARG A 15 -5.44 -1.67 10.86
C ARG A 15 -5.82 -3.12 11.20
N ALA A 16 -6.91 -3.63 10.61
CA ALA A 16 -7.33 -5.01 10.86
C ALA A 16 -6.30 -6.02 10.34
N ILE A 17 -5.74 -5.78 9.15
CA ILE A 17 -4.74 -6.64 8.52
C ILE A 17 -3.37 -6.50 9.22
N ALA A 18 -2.99 -5.29 9.63
CA ALA A 18 -1.70 -5.04 10.28
C ALA A 18 -1.48 -5.80 11.59
N ALA A 19 -2.57 -6.19 12.26
CA ALA A 19 -2.52 -7.05 13.43
C ALA A 19 -1.87 -8.43 13.18
N GLU A 20 -1.78 -8.87 11.93
CA GLU A 20 -1.21 -10.17 11.54
C GLU A 20 0.21 -10.09 10.97
N TRP A 21 0.73 -8.88 10.72
CA TRP A 21 2.07 -8.71 10.14
C TRP A 21 3.18 -9.17 11.09
N ARG A 22 4.28 -9.61 10.48
CA ARG A 22 5.45 -10.17 11.15
C ARG A 22 6.72 -9.45 10.70
N PRO A 23 7.80 -9.52 11.51
CA PRO A 23 9.10 -9.05 11.07
C PRO A 23 9.51 -9.71 9.74
N GLY A 24 9.91 -8.89 8.77
CA GLY A 24 10.26 -9.32 7.43
C GLY A 24 9.13 -9.20 6.39
N ASP A 25 7.89 -8.94 6.82
CA ASP A 25 6.83 -8.56 5.89
C ASP A 25 7.10 -7.15 5.31
N SER A 26 6.51 -6.88 4.15
CA SER A 26 6.58 -5.58 3.49
C SER A 26 5.25 -5.22 2.85
N ILE A 27 5.00 -3.92 2.75
CA ILE A 27 3.84 -3.34 2.07
C ILE A 27 4.31 -2.66 0.79
N VAL A 28 3.70 -3.04 -0.32
CA VAL A 28 3.94 -2.39 -1.61
C VAL A 28 2.79 -1.44 -1.91
N VAL A 29 3.12 -0.19 -2.23
CA VAL A 29 2.18 0.84 -2.71
C VAL A 29 2.70 1.43 -4.01
N THR A 30 1.84 2.14 -4.74
CA THR A 30 2.24 2.84 -5.96
C THR A 30 2.02 4.34 -5.83
N ASN A 31 2.87 5.12 -6.51
CA ASN A 31 2.66 6.58 -6.62
C ASN A 31 1.57 6.95 -7.63
N LEU A 32 0.94 5.96 -8.28
CA LEU A 32 -0.20 6.14 -9.18
C LEU A 32 -1.55 6.04 -8.43
N ASP A 33 -1.57 5.33 -7.29
CA ASP A 33 -2.77 5.15 -6.50
C ASP A 33 -3.25 6.47 -5.87
N HIS A 34 -4.56 6.61 -5.75
CA HIS A 34 -5.13 7.71 -4.97
C HIS A 34 -4.68 7.60 -3.50
N ASP A 35 -4.25 8.69 -2.88
CA ASP A 35 -3.66 8.70 -1.53
C ASP A 35 -4.51 8.00 -0.45
N ALA A 36 -5.84 8.07 -0.56
CA ALA A 36 -6.77 7.29 0.27
C ALA A 36 -6.54 5.76 0.27
N ASN A 37 -5.82 5.24 -0.73
CA ASN A 37 -5.37 3.84 -0.85
C ASN A 37 -3.85 3.67 -0.62
N VAL A 38 -3.15 4.71 -0.14
CA VAL A 38 -1.70 4.68 0.17
C VAL A 38 -1.47 4.99 1.64
N THR A 39 -1.84 6.20 2.08
CA THR A 39 -1.62 6.69 3.45
C THR A 39 -2.08 5.72 4.55
N PRO A 40 -3.24 5.05 4.47
CA PRO A 40 -3.65 4.09 5.50
C PRO A 40 -2.64 2.96 5.71
N TRP A 41 -2.07 2.43 4.63
CA TRP A 41 -1.10 1.34 4.68
C TRP A 41 0.26 1.80 5.18
N VAL A 42 0.74 2.94 4.68
CA VAL A 42 2.01 3.55 5.14
C VAL A 42 1.98 3.83 6.64
N ARG A 43 0.85 4.35 7.15
CA ARG A 43 0.68 4.60 8.59
C ARG A 43 0.66 3.31 9.40
N ALA A 44 -0.11 2.31 8.96
CA ALA A 44 -0.13 1.02 9.63
C ALA A 44 1.26 0.36 9.63
N ALA A 45 2.01 0.47 8.52
CA ALA A 45 3.36 -0.09 8.42
C ALA A 45 4.32 0.57 9.42
N ALA A 46 4.25 1.90 9.55
CA ALA A 46 5.03 2.63 10.55
C ALA A 46 4.67 2.27 12.00
N GLU A 47 3.38 2.01 12.29
CA GLU A 47 2.92 1.58 13.62
C GLU A 47 3.41 0.17 14.00
N HIS A 48 3.70 -0.67 13.00
CA HIS A 48 4.07 -2.08 13.16
C HIS A 48 5.54 -2.40 12.78
N ASP A 49 6.36 -1.38 12.49
CA ASP A 49 7.75 -1.53 12.04
C ASP A 49 7.92 -2.44 10.80
N VAL A 50 6.99 -2.31 9.85
CA VAL A 50 6.95 -3.03 8.57
C VAL A 50 7.50 -2.13 7.46
N ALA A 51 8.29 -2.69 6.56
CA ALA A 51 8.87 -1.94 5.45
C ALA A 51 7.80 -1.52 4.43
N VAL A 52 7.94 -0.32 3.86
CA VAL A 52 7.13 0.15 2.74
C VAL A 52 8.00 0.24 1.50
N ILE A 53 7.51 -0.32 0.39
CA ILE A 53 8.11 -0.25 -0.94
C ILE A 53 7.17 0.58 -1.81
N GLU A 54 7.68 1.68 -2.34
CA GLU A 54 6.91 2.55 -3.24
C GLU A 54 7.33 2.28 -4.69
N VAL A 55 6.35 2.01 -5.55
CA VAL A 55 6.56 1.81 -6.99
C VAL A 55 6.12 3.06 -7.74
N ASP A 56 7.07 3.66 -8.46
CA ASP A 56 6.80 4.80 -9.34
C ASP A 56 6.07 4.38 -10.62
N PHE A 57 5.40 5.34 -11.24
CA PHE A 57 4.79 5.19 -12.55
C PHE A 57 5.44 6.14 -13.55
N ASP A 58 5.33 5.81 -14.84
CA ASP A 58 5.82 6.69 -15.89
C ASP A 58 4.91 7.91 -16.03
N THR A 59 5.43 9.08 -15.66
CA THR A 59 4.69 10.35 -15.71
C THR A 59 4.42 10.86 -17.12
N ALA A 60 5.16 10.39 -18.14
CA ALA A 60 4.92 10.74 -19.53
C ALA A 60 3.74 9.94 -20.12
N THR A 61 3.54 8.70 -19.69
CA THR A 61 2.47 7.82 -20.21
C THR A 61 1.30 7.63 -19.25
N GLY A 62 1.49 7.91 -17.96
CA GLY A 62 0.52 7.64 -16.90
C GLY A 62 0.38 6.15 -16.57
N LEU A 63 1.34 5.31 -16.97
CA LEU A 63 1.28 3.86 -16.80
C LEU A 63 2.24 3.38 -15.72
N LEU A 64 1.80 2.34 -15.01
CA LEU A 64 2.62 1.58 -14.08
C LEU A 64 3.33 0.45 -14.83
N ASP A 65 4.63 0.27 -14.62
CA ASP A 65 5.39 -0.83 -15.21
C ASP A 65 5.10 -2.15 -14.46
N PRO A 66 4.51 -3.17 -15.10
CA PRO A 66 4.24 -4.44 -14.46
C PRO A 66 5.50 -5.15 -13.96
N ALA A 67 6.66 -4.96 -14.61
CA ALA A 67 7.91 -5.57 -14.18
C ALA A 67 8.41 -4.97 -12.87
N ALA A 68 8.29 -3.65 -12.70
CA ALA A 68 8.63 -2.97 -11.46
C ALA A 68 7.73 -3.42 -10.29
N VAL A 69 6.44 -3.68 -10.56
CA VAL A 69 5.53 -4.23 -9.56
C VAL A 69 5.91 -5.66 -9.18
N ALA A 70 6.23 -6.52 -10.15
CA ALA A 70 6.66 -7.89 -9.91
C ALA A 70 7.93 -7.94 -9.03
N GLU A 71 8.93 -7.12 -9.36
CA GLU A 71 10.15 -6.99 -8.56
C GLU A 71 9.84 -6.56 -7.11
N ALA A 72 8.93 -5.59 -6.93
CA ALA A 72 8.56 -5.08 -5.61
C ALA A 72 7.85 -6.13 -4.71
N ILE A 73 7.12 -7.07 -5.31
CA ILE A 73 6.47 -8.18 -4.58
C ILE A 73 7.33 -9.45 -4.52
N GLY A 74 8.51 -9.44 -5.12
CA GLY A 74 9.48 -10.55 -5.11
C GLY A 74 9.19 -11.66 -6.12
N GLU A 75 8.52 -11.36 -7.24
CA GLU A 75 8.22 -12.27 -8.36
C GLU A 75 9.14 -12.10 -9.57
#